data_AF-A0A8C0ZYI4-F1
#
_entry.id   AF-A0A8C0ZYI4-F1
#
_cell.length_a   1.000
_cell.length_b   1.000
_cell.length_c   1.000
_cell.angle_alpha   90.00
_cell.angle_beta   90.00
_cell.angle_gamma   90.00
#
_symmetry.space_group_name_H-M   'P 1'
#
loop_
_entity.id
_entity.type
_entity.pdbx_description
1 polymer ?
#
loop_
_entity_poly.entity_id
_entity_poly.type
_entity_poly.pdbx_seq_one_letter_code
_entity_poly.pdbx_strand_id
1 'polypeptide(L)'
;MGDLPLDINIQEPRWDQSTFQGRARHFFTVTDPRNLLLSGAQLEASRNIVQNYRAGVATPGLTEDQLWRAKYVCDSAFHPDTGEKVVLIGRMSAQVPMNMTITGCMLTFYRKTPTVVFWQWVNQSFNAIVNYSNRSGDTPISMRQLGTAYVSATTGAVATALGLKSLTKHLPPLAGRFVPFAAVAAANCINIPLMRQRELQVGIPVTDEAGQRLGHSVTAAKQGIVQVGLVGFCLVFATPLCCALFPQKSSIHVTRLEPELRTQIHEQNPSIEVVFYNKGL
;
A
#
# COMPACT_ATOMS: atom_id res chain seq x y z
N MET A 1 17.87 36.63 3.12
CA MET A 1 17.17 35.33 3.18
C MET A 1 18.24 34.30 3.45
N GLY A 2 18.22 33.66 4.62
CA GLY A 2 19.20 32.62 4.95
C GLY A 2 18.92 31.35 4.15
N ASP A 3 19.95 30.58 3.87
CA ASP A 3 19.81 29.26 3.25
C ASP A 3 19.00 28.32 4.16
N LEU A 4 18.24 27.42 3.55
CA LEU A 4 17.45 26.42 4.27
C LEU A 4 18.39 25.52 5.10
N PRO A 5 18.13 25.30 6.40
CA PRO A 5 18.95 24.41 7.19
C PRO A 5 18.84 22.96 6.65
N LEU A 6 19.98 22.26 6.60
CA LEU A 6 20.11 20.91 6.03
C LEU A 6 19.80 19.79 7.03
N ASP A 7 19.15 20.12 8.15
CA ASP A 7 18.80 19.20 9.23
C ASP A 7 17.38 18.62 9.09
N ILE A 8 16.57 19.12 8.15
CA ILE A 8 15.22 18.61 7.89
C ILE A 8 15.33 17.18 7.34
N ASN A 9 14.82 16.21 8.09
CA ASN A 9 14.81 14.80 7.70
C ASN A 9 13.73 14.51 6.64
N ILE A 10 14.12 14.56 5.38
CA ILE A 10 13.25 14.24 4.24
C ILE A 10 13.21 12.74 3.88
N GLN A 11 13.83 11.87 4.68
CA GLN A 11 13.70 10.41 4.55
C GLN A 11 12.38 9.92 5.15
N GLU A 12 11.86 10.64 6.15
CA GLU A 12 10.61 10.32 6.82
C GLU A 12 9.44 11.18 6.30
N PRO A 13 8.18 10.77 6.57
CA PRO A 13 7.01 11.60 6.30
C PRO A 13 7.04 12.92 7.08
N ARG A 14 6.57 14.01 6.46
CA ARG A 14 6.47 15.35 7.07
C ARG A 14 5.72 15.38 8.39
N TRP A 15 4.67 14.56 8.51
CA TRP A 15 3.77 14.56 9.64
C TRP A 15 3.95 13.28 10.47
N ASP A 16 3.81 13.41 11.78
CA ASP A 16 3.94 12.30 12.71
C ASP A 16 2.93 11.18 12.43
N GLN A 17 3.46 10.01 12.06
CA GLN A 17 2.68 8.82 11.73
C GLN A 17 2.11 8.10 12.96
N SER A 18 2.51 8.48 14.18
CA SER A 18 1.90 7.99 15.42
C SER A 18 0.45 8.49 15.57
N THR A 19 0.17 9.71 15.07
CA THR A 19 -1.15 10.34 15.15
C THR A 19 -2.03 10.01 13.95
N PHE A 20 -3.35 9.92 14.17
CA PHE A 20 -4.33 9.77 13.09
C PHE A 20 -4.24 10.92 12.08
N GLN A 21 -4.16 12.17 12.57
CA GLN A 21 -4.14 13.35 11.72
C GLN A 21 -2.88 13.39 10.84
N GLY A 22 -1.71 13.02 11.37
CA GLY A 22 -0.48 12.96 10.60
C GLY A 22 -0.51 11.87 9.53
N ARG A 23 -1.02 10.67 9.84
CA ARG A 23 -1.27 9.62 8.82
C ARG A 23 -2.23 10.08 7.75
N ALA A 24 -3.36 10.68 8.12
CA ALA A 24 -4.34 11.19 7.16
C ALA A 24 -3.73 12.23 6.22
N ARG A 25 -3.03 13.24 6.76
CA ARG A 25 -2.35 14.27 5.95
C ARG A 25 -1.33 13.66 4.99
N HIS A 26 -0.53 12.71 5.47
CA HIS A 26 0.44 12.00 4.64
C HIS A 26 -0.25 11.25 3.48
N PHE A 27 -1.23 10.40 3.79
CA PHE A 27 -1.94 9.62 2.78
C PHE A 27 -2.68 10.49 1.77
N PHE A 28 -3.40 11.52 2.21
CA PHE A 28 -4.09 12.44 1.29
C PHE A 28 -3.13 13.19 0.37
N THR A 29 -1.92 13.51 0.85
CA THR A 29 -0.92 14.21 0.02
C THR A 29 -0.29 13.29 -1.02
N VAL A 30 0.05 12.05 -0.64
CA VAL A 30 0.66 11.07 -1.56
C VAL A 30 -0.35 10.56 -2.59
N THR A 31 -1.61 10.43 -2.21
CA THR A 31 -2.71 9.95 -3.09
C THR A 31 -3.46 11.07 -3.81
N ASP A 32 -2.98 12.31 -3.72
CA ASP A 32 -3.64 13.46 -4.35
C ASP A 32 -3.70 13.29 -5.89
N PRO A 33 -4.91 13.19 -6.49
CA PRO A 33 -5.05 12.99 -7.93
C PRO A 33 -4.53 14.17 -8.76
N ARG A 34 -4.37 15.37 -8.17
CA ARG A 34 -3.77 16.53 -8.85
C ARG A 34 -2.33 16.26 -9.27
N ASN A 35 -1.63 15.35 -8.58
CA ASN A 35 -0.28 14.94 -8.96
C ASN A 35 -0.22 14.24 -10.33
N LEU A 36 -1.35 13.71 -10.83
CA LEU A 36 -1.44 13.12 -12.17
C LEU A 36 -1.37 14.16 -13.29
N LEU A 37 -1.71 15.42 -12.99
CA LEU A 37 -1.75 16.52 -13.97
C LEU A 37 -0.39 17.22 -14.11
N LEU A 38 0.61 16.81 -13.32
CA LEU A 38 1.95 17.39 -13.35
C LEU A 38 2.71 16.96 -14.61
N SER A 39 3.32 17.94 -15.28
CA SER A 39 4.12 17.71 -16.48
C SER A 39 5.44 17.02 -16.15
N GLY A 40 6.08 16.40 -17.16
CA GLY A 40 7.40 15.80 -17.00
C GLY A 40 8.44 16.79 -16.44
N ALA A 41 8.43 18.04 -16.92
CA ALA A 41 9.35 19.08 -16.46
C ALA A 41 9.14 19.44 -14.97
N GLN A 42 7.89 19.50 -14.51
CA GLN A 42 7.59 19.76 -13.09
C GLN A 42 8.06 18.63 -12.17
N LEU A 43 7.95 17.39 -12.64
CA LEU A 43 8.42 16.21 -11.91
C LEU A 43 9.95 16.20 -11.80
N GLU A 44 10.66 16.44 -12.91
CA GLU A 44 12.13 16.50 -12.89
C GLU A 44 12.65 17.70 -12.07
N ALA A 45 11.99 18.86 -12.15
CA ALA A 45 12.35 20.00 -11.30
C ALA A 45 12.23 19.65 -9.80
N SER A 46 11.15 18.98 -9.41
CA SER A 46 10.95 18.53 -8.03
C SER A 46 11.98 17.48 -7.62
N ARG A 47 12.32 16.54 -8.51
CA ARG A 47 13.37 15.55 -8.30
C ARG A 47 14.74 16.20 -8.07
N ASN A 48 15.09 17.20 -8.87
CA ASN A 48 16.36 17.93 -8.74
C ASN A 48 16.47 18.63 -7.38
N ILE A 49 15.40 19.28 -6.91
CA ILE A 49 15.36 19.91 -5.58
C ILE A 49 15.66 18.87 -4.49
N VAL A 50 14.99 17.71 -4.54
CA VAL A 50 15.15 16.63 -3.56
C VAL A 50 16.57 16.04 -3.60
N GLN A 51 17.11 15.79 -4.80
CA GLN A 51 18.45 15.25 -4.96
C GLN A 51 19.53 16.22 -4.49
N ASN A 52 19.42 17.50 -4.84
CA ASN A 52 20.33 18.54 -4.37
C ASN A 52 20.32 18.64 -2.85
N TYR A 53 19.14 18.66 -2.25
CA TYR A 53 19.02 18.68 -0.78
C TYR A 53 19.64 17.44 -0.13
N ARG A 54 19.41 16.23 -0.68
CA ARG A 54 20.05 14.99 -0.20
C ARG A 54 21.57 15.01 -0.35
N ALA A 55 22.09 15.71 -1.35
CA ALA A 55 23.52 15.89 -1.59
C ALA A 55 24.14 17.02 -0.75
N GLY A 56 23.36 17.70 0.11
CA GLY A 56 23.81 18.83 0.91
C GLY A 56 24.01 20.12 0.12
N VAL A 57 23.46 20.22 -1.09
CA VAL A 57 23.54 21.41 -1.94
C VAL A 57 22.40 22.36 -1.60
N ALA A 58 22.73 23.48 -0.96
CA ALA A 58 21.79 24.54 -0.64
C ALA A 58 21.23 25.16 -1.94
N THR A 59 19.90 25.19 -2.06
CA THR A 59 19.22 25.87 -3.16
C THR A 59 18.81 27.27 -2.68
N PRO A 60 19.37 28.36 -3.24
CA PRO A 60 19.10 29.71 -2.76
C PRO A 60 17.60 30.04 -2.81
N GLY A 61 17.05 30.52 -1.69
CA GLY A 61 15.65 30.91 -1.58
C GLY A 61 14.64 29.76 -1.49
N LEU A 62 15.09 28.50 -1.40
CA LEU A 62 14.21 27.36 -1.14
C LEU A 62 13.66 27.44 0.30
N THR A 63 12.33 27.40 0.43
CA THR A 63 11.66 27.32 1.74
C THR A 63 11.40 25.87 2.15
N GLU A 64 11.21 25.61 3.44
CA GLU A 64 10.86 24.28 3.95
C GLU A 64 9.59 23.73 3.29
N ASP A 65 8.57 24.56 3.11
CA ASP A 65 7.33 24.15 2.44
C ASP A 65 7.54 23.75 0.98
N GLN A 66 8.43 24.45 0.27
CA GLN A 66 8.80 24.09 -1.10
C GLN A 66 9.60 22.80 -1.15
N LEU A 67 10.50 22.56 -0.19
CA LEU A 67 11.23 21.31 -0.06
C LEU A 67 10.27 20.14 0.15
N TRP A 68 9.34 20.24 1.11
CA TRP A 68 8.35 19.21 1.36
C TRP A 68 7.43 18.99 0.16
N ARG A 69 7.00 20.05 -0.53
CA ARG A 69 6.19 19.93 -1.75
C ARG A 69 6.96 19.22 -2.86
N ALA A 70 8.23 19.58 -3.08
CA ALA A 70 9.09 18.92 -4.06
C ALA A 70 9.29 17.44 -3.72
N LYS A 71 9.52 17.11 -2.44
CA LYS A 71 9.57 15.73 -1.95
C LYS A 71 8.30 14.96 -2.30
N TYR A 72 7.12 15.47 -1.92
CA TYR A 72 5.88 14.75 -2.18
C TYR A 72 5.57 14.58 -3.66
N VAL A 73 5.89 15.59 -4.49
CA VAL A 73 5.77 15.47 -5.94
C VAL A 73 6.72 14.39 -6.47
N CYS A 74 7.97 14.37 -6.01
CA CYS A 74 8.95 13.35 -6.37
C CYS A 74 8.49 11.96 -5.95
N ASP A 75 8.14 11.76 -4.69
CA ASP A 75 7.67 10.48 -4.14
C ASP A 75 6.38 9.99 -4.82
N SER A 76 5.56 10.88 -5.38
CA SER A 76 4.34 10.50 -6.10
C SER A 76 4.59 9.92 -7.50
N ALA A 77 5.78 10.13 -8.07
CA ALA A 77 6.06 9.86 -9.48
C ALA A 77 7.32 9.04 -9.74
N PHE A 78 8.22 8.91 -8.77
CA PHE A 78 9.46 8.15 -8.88
C PHE A 78 9.51 7.04 -7.82
N HIS A 79 10.02 5.89 -8.22
CA HIS A 79 10.22 4.77 -7.30
C HIS A 79 11.33 5.11 -6.29
N PRO A 80 11.14 4.88 -4.98
CA PRO A 80 12.09 5.31 -3.95
C PRO A 80 13.48 4.67 -4.14
N ASP A 81 13.51 3.38 -4.50
CA ASP A 81 14.76 2.61 -4.60
C ASP A 81 15.46 2.73 -5.96
N THR A 82 14.73 2.57 -7.07
CA THR A 82 15.33 2.63 -8.42
C THR A 82 15.49 4.06 -8.94
N GLY A 83 14.74 5.02 -8.39
CA GLY A 83 14.66 6.38 -8.90
C GLY A 83 14.00 6.48 -10.28
N GLU A 84 13.44 5.39 -10.81
CA GLU A 84 12.77 5.38 -12.10
C GLU A 84 11.38 5.99 -12.00
N LYS A 85 10.95 6.62 -13.10
CA LYS A 85 9.62 7.22 -13.19
C LYS A 85 8.56 6.11 -13.27
N VAL A 86 7.64 6.13 -12.32
CA VAL A 86 6.52 5.18 -12.27
C VAL A 86 5.52 5.50 -13.38
N VAL A 87 5.04 4.44 -14.06
CA VAL A 87 3.97 4.53 -15.04
C VAL A 87 2.76 5.24 -14.44
N LEU A 88 2.10 6.12 -15.20
CA LEU A 88 1.09 7.04 -14.67
C LEU A 88 -0.01 6.32 -13.86
N ILE A 89 -0.55 5.22 -14.38
CA ILE A 89 -1.60 4.43 -13.74
C ILE A 89 -1.09 3.61 -12.54
N GLY A 90 0.21 3.41 -12.41
CA GLY A 90 0.83 2.70 -11.27
C GLY A 90 1.11 3.60 -10.07
N ARG A 91 0.96 4.93 -10.23
CA ARG A 91 1.19 5.90 -9.15
C ARG A 91 0.11 5.78 -8.09
N MET A 92 0.48 6.00 -6.83
CA MET A 92 -0.47 6.03 -5.70
C MET A 92 -1.59 7.07 -5.93
N SER A 93 -1.29 8.20 -6.58
CA SER A 93 -2.27 9.23 -6.96
C SER A 93 -3.30 8.77 -8.00
N ALA A 94 -3.03 7.71 -8.77
CA ALA A 94 -3.96 7.11 -9.72
C ALA A 94 -4.93 6.12 -9.07
N GLN A 95 -4.61 5.58 -7.87
CA GLN A 95 -5.39 4.51 -7.25
C GLN A 95 -6.85 4.88 -7.03
N VAL A 96 -7.12 5.98 -6.34
CA VAL A 96 -8.48 6.43 -6.04
C VAL A 96 -9.28 6.71 -7.33
N PRO A 97 -8.84 7.57 -8.27
CA PRO A 97 -9.63 7.86 -9.46
C PRO A 97 -9.86 6.64 -10.36
N MET A 98 -8.85 5.77 -10.52
CA MET A 98 -8.98 4.56 -11.32
C MET A 98 -9.91 3.54 -10.65
N ASN A 99 -9.74 3.26 -9.36
CA ASN A 99 -10.62 2.33 -8.63
C ASN A 99 -12.08 2.81 -8.62
N MET A 100 -12.32 4.11 -8.43
CA MET A 100 -13.67 4.68 -8.52
C MET A 100 -14.28 4.49 -9.91
N THR A 101 -13.50 4.74 -10.96
CA THR A 101 -13.94 4.57 -12.35
C THR A 101 -14.25 3.11 -12.66
N ILE A 102 -13.33 2.20 -12.36
CA ILE A 102 -13.49 0.75 -12.58
C ILE A 102 -14.70 0.22 -11.79
N THR A 103 -14.84 0.64 -10.53
CA THR A 103 -16.00 0.28 -9.70
C THR A 103 -17.30 0.81 -10.27
N GLY A 104 -17.35 2.08 -10.68
CA GLY A 104 -18.51 2.67 -11.34
C GLY A 104 -18.91 1.90 -12.60
N CYS A 105 -17.93 1.49 -13.41
CA CYS A 105 -18.18 0.66 -14.58
C CYS A 105 -18.65 -0.76 -14.21
N MET A 106 -18.07 -1.41 -13.21
CA MET A 106 -18.56 -2.70 -12.70
C MET A 106 -20.03 -2.61 -12.24
N LEU A 107 -20.41 -1.53 -11.56
CA LEU A 107 -21.78 -1.28 -11.10
C LEU A 107 -22.74 -0.94 -12.25
N THR A 108 -22.27 -0.23 -13.27
CA THR A 108 -23.07 0.16 -14.43
C THR A 108 -23.32 -1.04 -15.35
N PHE A 109 -22.28 -1.84 -15.60
CA PHE A 109 -22.28 -2.92 -16.59
C PHE A 109 -22.39 -4.32 -15.96
N TYR A 110 -22.97 -4.44 -14.76
CA TYR A 110 -23.09 -5.71 -14.03
C TYR A 110 -24.02 -6.75 -14.67
N ARG A 111 -24.93 -6.31 -15.56
CA ARG A 111 -26.01 -7.18 -16.09
C ARG A 111 -25.53 -8.23 -17.09
N LYS A 112 -24.62 -7.89 -18.01
CA LYS A 112 -24.15 -8.83 -19.05
C LYS A 112 -22.94 -9.61 -18.55
N THR A 113 -22.84 -10.88 -18.93
CA THR A 113 -21.75 -11.75 -18.43
C THR A 113 -20.39 -11.36 -19.00
N PRO A 114 -20.26 -11.09 -20.32
CA PRO A 114 -18.98 -10.64 -20.88
C PRO A 114 -18.47 -9.34 -20.25
N THR A 115 -19.37 -8.39 -19.92
CA THR A 115 -18.99 -7.13 -19.28
C THR A 115 -18.54 -7.32 -17.84
N VAL A 116 -19.17 -8.22 -17.09
CA VAL A 116 -18.71 -8.60 -15.74
C VAL A 116 -17.30 -9.19 -15.80
N VAL A 117 -17.06 -10.14 -16.70
CA VAL A 117 -15.72 -10.75 -16.87
C VAL A 117 -14.68 -9.68 -17.25
N PHE A 118 -15.00 -8.85 -18.24
CA PHE A 118 -14.13 -7.78 -18.70
C PHE A 118 -13.74 -6.82 -17.57
N TRP A 119 -14.71 -6.31 -16.81
CA TRP A 119 -14.42 -5.34 -15.75
C TRP A 119 -13.71 -5.95 -14.53
N GLN A 120 -13.94 -7.23 -14.22
CA GLN A 120 -13.13 -7.95 -13.21
C GLN A 120 -11.69 -8.11 -13.68
N TRP A 121 -11.48 -8.44 -14.96
CA TRP A 121 -10.15 -8.51 -15.55
C TRP A 121 -9.44 -7.15 -15.54
N VAL A 122 -10.12 -6.07 -15.92
CA VAL A 122 -9.57 -4.69 -15.84
C VAL A 122 -9.19 -4.35 -14.40
N ASN A 123 -10.04 -4.65 -13.41
CA ASN A 123 -9.76 -4.41 -12.00
C ASN A 123 -8.49 -5.13 -11.53
N GLN A 124 -8.35 -6.42 -11.86
CA GLN A 124 -7.17 -7.18 -11.45
C GLN A 124 -5.91 -6.79 -12.21
N SER A 125 -6.04 -6.36 -13.46
CA SER A 125 -4.92 -5.82 -14.24
C SER A 125 -4.40 -4.53 -13.62
N PHE A 126 -5.31 -3.64 -13.22
CA PHE A 126 -4.96 -2.41 -12.52
C PHE A 126 -4.25 -2.70 -11.19
N ASN A 127 -4.80 -3.61 -10.37
CA ASN A 127 -4.18 -4.01 -9.11
C ASN A 127 -2.78 -4.63 -9.32
N ALA A 128 -2.58 -5.42 -10.39
CA ALA A 128 -1.26 -5.98 -10.70
C ALA A 128 -0.24 -4.89 -11.09
N ILE A 129 -0.66 -3.85 -11.82
CA ILE A 129 0.21 -2.72 -12.20
C ILE A 129 0.59 -1.89 -10.97
N VAL A 130 -0.37 -1.63 -10.09
CA VAL A 130 -0.13 -0.94 -8.82
C VAL A 130 0.85 -1.74 -7.97
N ASN A 131 0.62 -3.05 -7.81
CA ASN A 131 1.50 -3.94 -7.07
C ASN A 131 2.91 -4.02 -7.66
N TYR A 132 3.04 -4.05 -8.99
CA TYR A 132 4.34 -4.02 -9.67
C TYR A 132 5.08 -2.71 -9.42
N SER A 133 4.35 -1.58 -9.46
CA SER A 133 4.90 -0.23 -9.41
C SER A 133 5.29 0.24 -8.01
N ASN A 134 4.65 -0.30 -6.97
CA ASN A 134 4.84 0.08 -5.57
C ASN A 134 5.48 -1.03 -4.72
N ARG A 135 6.23 -1.94 -5.36
CA ARG A 135 6.98 -2.99 -4.65
C ARG A 135 8.14 -2.39 -3.87
N SER A 136 8.39 -2.85 -2.65
CA SER A 136 9.55 -2.41 -1.86
C SER A 136 10.86 -2.99 -2.43
N GLY A 137 11.95 -2.22 -2.43
CA GLY A 137 13.27 -2.65 -2.88
C GLY A 137 13.94 -3.65 -1.95
N ASP A 138 13.69 -3.58 -0.64
CA ASP A 138 14.30 -4.47 0.36
C ASP A 138 13.76 -5.91 0.30
N THR A 139 12.58 -6.12 -0.31
CA THR A 139 11.93 -7.43 -0.46
C THR A 139 11.44 -7.61 -1.89
N PRO A 140 12.34 -7.91 -2.85
CA PRO A 140 11.98 -7.99 -4.25
C PRO A 140 10.89 -9.04 -4.47
N ILE A 141 9.74 -8.60 -5.00
CA ILE A 141 8.63 -9.44 -5.41
C ILE A 141 8.98 -10.04 -6.78
N SER A 142 9.09 -11.37 -6.85
CA SER A 142 9.40 -12.03 -8.12
C SER A 142 8.28 -11.84 -9.14
N MET A 143 8.63 -11.73 -10.43
CA MET A 143 7.62 -11.67 -11.50
C MET A 143 6.72 -12.90 -11.52
N ARG A 144 7.24 -14.06 -11.11
CA ARG A 144 6.47 -15.29 -10.94
C ARG A 144 5.40 -15.12 -9.86
N GLN A 145 5.75 -14.56 -8.72
CA GLN A 145 4.83 -14.31 -7.62
C GLN A 145 3.73 -13.31 -8.02
N LEU A 146 4.09 -12.22 -8.68
CA LEU A 146 3.13 -11.25 -9.20
C LEU A 146 2.18 -11.89 -10.23
N GLY A 147 2.72 -12.69 -11.16
CA GLY A 147 1.94 -13.41 -12.17
C GLY A 147 0.97 -14.41 -11.56
N THR A 148 1.43 -15.22 -10.58
CA THR A 148 0.57 -16.14 -9.84
C THR A 148 -0.53 -15.38 -9.10
N ALA A 149 -0.18 -14.32 -8.37
CA ALA A 149 -1.17 -13.52 -7.64
C ALA A 149 -2.24 -12.92 -8.58
N TYR A 150 -1.82 -12.39 -9.73
CA TYR A 150 -2.72 -11.84 -10.74
C TYR A 150 -3.65 -12.89 -11.34
N VAL A 151 -3.12 -14.04 -11.80
CA VAL A 151 -3.95 -15.11 -12.40
C VAL A 151 -4.92 -15.70 -11.38
N SER A 152 -4.45 -16.00 -10.18
CA SER A 152 -5.29 -16.56 -9.11
C SER A 152 -6.37 -15.58 -8.66
N ALA A 153 -6.04 -14.30 -8.47
CA ALA A 153 -7.01 -13.30 -8.05
C ALA A 153 -8.02 -12.98 -9.17
N THR A 154 -7.60 -12.95 -10.44
CA THR A 154 -8.51 -12.79 -11.60
C THR A 154 -9.47 -13.97 -11.71
N THR A 155 -8.95 -15.20 -11.60
CA THR A 155 -9.78 -16.41 -11.63
C THR A 155 -10.79 -16.40 -10.48
N GLY A 156 -10.33 -16.10 -9.26
CA GLY A 156 -11.20 -15.99 -8.09
C GLY A 156 -12.29 -14.91 -8.27
N ALA A 157 -11.90 -13.70 -8.69
CA ALA A 157 -12.83 -12.60 -8.93
C ALA A 157 -13.93 -12.98 -9.93
N VAL A 158 -13.54 -13.55 -11.08
CA VAL A 158 -14.47 -13.95 -12.13
C VAL A 158 -15.36 -15.10 -11.67
N ALA A 159 -14.79 -16.14 -11.05
CA ALA A 159 -15.56 -17.27 -10.54
C ALA A 159 -16.61 -16.83 -9.51
N THR A 160 -16.21 -15.99 -8.54
CA THR A 160 -17.11 -15.39 -7.56
C THR A 160 -18.18 -14.54 -8.23
N ALA A 161 -17.82 -13.65 -9.16
CA ALA A 161 -18.76 -12.79 -9.85
C ALA A 161 -19.81 -13.60 -10.63
N LEU A 162 -19.40 -14.63 -11.38
CA LEU A 162 -20.31 -15.47 -12.16
C LEU A 162 -21.18 -16.36 -11.27
N GLY A 163 -20.61 -16.93 -10.22
CA GLY A 163 -21.34 -17.75 -9.24
C GLY A 163 -22.44 -16.95 -8.55
N LEU A 164 -22.09 -15.81 -7.93
CA LEU A 164 -23.05 -14.92 -7.27
C LEU A 164 -24.06 -14.32 -8.26
N LYS A 165 -23.64 -14.00 -9.47
CA LYS A 165 -24.59 -13.56 -10.51
C LYS A 165 -25.63 -14.63 -10.83
N SER A 166 -25.23 -15.89 -10.91
CA SER A 166 -26.18 -16.99 -11.13
C SER A 166 -27.18 -17.10 -9.97
N LEU A 167 -26.71 -16.99 -8.73
CA LEU A 167 -27.53 -17.05 -7.52
C LEU A 167 -28.49 -15.85 -7.38
N THR A 168 -28.08 -14.67 -7.84
CA THR A 168 -28.88 -13.44 -7.73
C THR A 168 -29.94 -13.29 -8.83
N LYS A 169 -30.08 -14.24 -9.77
CA LYS A 169 -31.09 -14.19 -10.84
C LYS A 169 -32.53 -14.09 -10.34
N HIS A 170 -32.82 -14.69 -9.18
CA HIS A 170 -34.15 -14.72 -8.57
C HIS A 170 -34.32 -13.68 -7.45
N LEU A 171 -33.29 -12.86 -7.20
CA LEU A 171 -33.30 -11.84 -6.15
C LEU A 171 -33.61 -10.45 -6.74
N PRO A 172 -34.00 -9.48 -5.90
CA PRO A 172 -34.19 -8.10 -6.35
C PRO A 172 -32.94 -7.56 -7.07
N PRO A 173 -33.10 -6.68 -8.09
CA PRO A 173 -31.98 -6.14 -8.86
C PRO A 173 -30.87 -5.47 -8.04
N LEU A 174 -31.22 -5.02 -6.82
CA LEU A 174 -30.29 -4.45 -5.86
C LEU A 174 -29.25 -5.49 -5.37
N ALA A 175 -29.62 -6.76 -5.18
CA ALA A 175 -28.70 -7.82 -4.77
C ALA A 175 -27.59 -8.04 -5.81
N GLY A 176 -27.95 -8.00 -7.10
CA GLY A 176 -27.00 -8.11 -8.21
C GLY A 176 -25.97 -6.98 -8.26
N ARG A 177 -26.27 -5.80 -7.71
CA ARG A 177 -25.32 -4.66 -7.66
C ARG A 177 -24.19 -4.87 -6.65
N PHE A 178 -24.34 -5.78 -5.68
CA PHE A 178 -23.29 -6.09 -4.71
C PHE A 178 -22.32 -7.18 -5.19
N VAL A 179 -22.63 -7.87 -6.29
CA VAL A 179 -21.79 -8.93 -6.86
C VAL A 179 -20.36 -8.46 -7.16
N PRO A 180 -20.12 -7.27 -7.76
CA PRO A 180 -18.77 -6.78 -7.97
C PRO A 180 -17.96 -6.63 -6.69
N PHE A 181 -18.58 -6.17 -5.60
CA PHE A 181 -17.90 -6.00 -4.32
C PHE A 181 -17.48 -7.33 -3.70
N ALA A 182 -18.35 -8.34 -3.73
CA ALA A 182 -18.02 -9.68 -3.27
C ALA A 182 -16.87 -10.30 -4.09
N ALA A 183 -16.87 -10.08 -5.40
CA ALA A 183 -15.80 -10.54 -6.29
C ALA A 183 -14.46 -9.86 -5.99
N VAL A 184 -14.44 -8.54 -5.80
CA VAL A 184 -13.22 -7.79 -5.43
C VAL A 184 -12.72 -8.22 -4.05
N ALA A 185 -13.62 -8.43 -3.09
CA ALA A 185 -13.26 -8.94 -1.76
C ALA A 185 -12.60 -10.33 -1.84
N ALA A 186 -13.20 -11.27 -2.59
CA ALA A 186 -12.62 -12.59 -2.82
C ALA A 186 -11.25 -12.50 -3.49
N ALA A 187 -11.10 -11.62 -4.48
CA ALA A 187 -9.83 -11.38 -5.15
C ALA A 187 -8.75 -10.86 -4.19
N ASN A 188 -9.08 -9.94 -3.29
CA ASN A 188 -8.17 -9.42 -2.27
C ASN A 188 -7.75 -10.49 -1.26
N CYS A 189 -8.68 -11.36 -0.83
CA CYS A 189 -8.38 -12.51 0.03
C CYS A 189 -7.40 -13.50 -0.61
N ILE A 190 -7.32 -13.55 -1.94
CA ILE A 190 -6.34 -14.37 -2.67
C ILE A 190 -5.05 -13.59 -2.91
N ASN A 191 -5.16 -12.33 -3.36
CA ASN A 191 -4.03 -11.52 -3.79
C ASN A 191 -3.09 -11.18 -2.62
N ILE A 192 -3.62 -10.74 -1.48
CA ILE A 192 -2.80 -10.27 -0.34
C ILE A 192 -1.88 -11.39 0.18
N PRO A 193 -2.37 -12.61 0.50
CA PRO A 193 -1.48 -13.68 0.95
C PRO A 193 -0.44 -14.10 -0.09
N LEU A 194 -0.79 -14.12 -1.38
CA LEU A 194 0.16 -14.46 -2.45
C LEU A 194 1.23 -13.38 -2.64
N MET A 195 0.83 -12.10 -2.60
CA MET A 195 1.75 -10.96 -2.68
C MET A 195 2.67 -10.88 -1.46
N ARG A 196 2.21 -11.36 -0.30
CA ARG A 196 2.97 -11.34 0.96
C ARG A 196 3.47 -12.73 1.38
N GLN A 197 3.50 -13.70 0.46
CA GLN A 197 3.88 -15.09 0.77
C GLN A 197 5.31 -15.19 1.34
N ARG A 198 6.21 -14.28 0.93
CA ARG A 198 7.58 -14.25 1.42
C ARG A 198 7.64 -13.87 2.89
N GLU A 199 6.78 -12.97 3.34
CA GLU A 199 6.66 -12.61 4.76
C GLU A 199 6.16 -13.80 5.59
N LEU A 200 5.35 -14.68 5.01
CA LEU A 200 4.90 -15.91 5.65
C LEU A 200 6.00 -16.99 5.72
N GLN A 201 7.06 -16.87 4.92
CA GLN A 201 8.19 -17.80 4.89
C GLN A 201 9.38 -17.30 5.73
N VAL A 202 9.70 -16.01 5.63
CA VAL A 202 10.91 -15.40 6.21
C VAL A 202 10.58 -14.55 7.45
N GLY A 203 9.35 -14.07 7.58
CA GLY A 203 8.93 -13.16 8.64
C GLY A 203 9.14 -11.69 8.31
N ILE A 204 8.60 -10.82 9.16
CA ILE A 204 8.78 -9.36 9.10
C ILE A 204 9.64 -8.88 10.27
N PRO A 205 10.41 -7.78 10.09
CA PRO A 205 11.24 -7.26 11.16
C PRO A 205 10.40 -6.81 12.37
N VAL A 206 10.84 -7.20 13.55
CA VAL A 206 10.33 -6.72 14.84
C VAL A 206 11.36 -5.81 15.50
N THR A 207 10.90 -4.75 16.14
CA THR A 207 11.74 -3.76 16.82
C THR A 207 11.35 -3.58 18.29
N ASP A 208 12.26 -3.06 19.10
CA ASP A 208 11.94 -2.54 20.43
C ASP A 208 11.29 -1.14 20.37
N GLU A 209 11.08 -0.52 21.53
CA GLU A 209 10.57 0.86 21.66
C GLU A 209 11.53 1.91 21.09
N ALA A 210 12.84 1.66 21.14
CA ALA A 210 13.87 2.54 20.60
C ALA A 210 14.01 2.42 19.06
N GLY A 211 13.30 1.48 18.43
CA GLY A 211 13.36 1.22 16.99
C GLY A 211 14.51 0.31 16.57
N GLN A 212 15.23 -0.30 17.51
CA GLN A 212 16.28 -1.26 17.24
C GLN A 212 15.65 -2.58 16.74
N ARG A 213 16.16 -3.10 15.62
CA ARG A 213 15.69 -4.38 15.06
C ARG A 213 16.17 -5.54 15.92
N LEU A 214 15.23 -6.34 16.41
CA LEU A 214 15.50 -7.51 17.27
C LEU A 214 15.53 -8.82 16.48
N GLY A 215 14.82 -8.90 15.35
CA GLY A 215 14.79 -10.10 14.50
C GLY A 215 13.63 -10.10 13.52
N HIS A 216 13.31 -11.27 12.93
CA HIS A 216 12.19 -11.44 12.01
C HIS A 216 11.15 -12.42 12.57
N SER A 217 9.87 -12.07 12.52
CA SER A 217 8.77 -12.92 13.00
C SER A 217 7.74 -13.23 11.92
N VAL A 218 7.46 -14.52 11.73
CA VAL A 218 6.40 -15.02 10.84
C VAL A 218 5.03 -14.85 11.50
N THR A 219 4.96 -14.93 12.82
CA THR A 219 3.72 -14.75 13.58
C THR A 219 3.21 -13.32 13.49
N ALA A 220 4.12 -12.33 13.57
CA ALA A 220 3.79 -10.94 13.31
C ALA A 220 3.29 -10.74 11.86
N ALA A 221 3.93 -11.38 10.88
CA ALA A 221 3.52 -11.33 9.48
C ALA A 221 2.09 -11.89 9.26
N LYS A 222 1.78 -13.06 9.86
CA LYS A 222 0.45 -13.69 9.80
C LYS A 222 -0.63 -12.76 10.37
N GLN A 223 -0.39 -12.17 11.54
CA GLN A 223 -1.35 -11.23 12.14
C GLN A 223 -1.55 -9.99 11.27
N GLY A 224 -0.46 -9.42 10.75
CA GLY A 224 -0.52 -8.28 9.83
C GLY A 224 -1.34 -8.59 8.57
N ILE A 225 -1.07 -9.73 7.92
CA ILE A 225 -1.79 -10.15 6.71
C ILE A 225 -3.28 -10.38 6.97
N VAL A 226 -3.63 -11.03 8.08
CA VAL A 226 -5.05 -11.23 8.45
C VAL A 226 -5.73 -9.90 8.69
N GLN A 227 -5.09 -8.98 9.42
CA GLN A 227 -5.64 -7.66 9.68
C GLN A 227 -5.82 -6.87 8.38
N VAL A 228 -4.83 -6.86 7.48
CA VAL A 228 -4.92 -6.18 6.18
C VAL A 228 -5.98 -6.84 5.28
N GLY A 229 -6.13 -8.16 5.30
CA GLY A 229 -7.19 -8.87 4.59
C GLY A 229 -8.59 -8.50 5.09
N LEU A 230 -8.78 -8.41 6.40
CA LEU A 230 -10.03 -7.96 7.03
C LEU A 230 -10.34 -6.50 6.69
N VAL A 231 -9.32 -5.64 6.66
CA VAL A 231 -9.47 -4.25 6.22
C VAL A 231 -9.79 -4.18 4.72
N GLY A 232 -9.21 -5.05 3.90
CA GLY A 232 -9.52 -5.25 2.48
C GLY A 232 -11.01 -5.50 2.19
N PHE A 233 -11.71 -6.16 3.12
CA PHE A 233 -13.16 -6.35 3.06
C PHE A 233 -13.94 -5.04 3.28
N CYS A 234 -13.42 -4.13 4.10
CA CYS A 234 -14.00 -2.81 4.38
C CYS A 234 -13.55 -1.71 3.38
N LEU A 235 -12.38 -1.88 2.75
CA LEU A 235 -11.72 -0.91 1.87
C LEU A 235 -12.47 -0.62 0.56
N VAL A 236 -13.48 -1.41 0.25
CA VAL A 236 -14.38 -1.24 -0.90
C VAL A 236 -15.11 0.12 -0.87
N PHE A 237 -15.27 0.74 0.30
CA PHE A 237 -16.06 1.96 0.46
C PHE A 237 -15.26 3.23 0.80
N ALA A 238 -14.04 3.15 1.36
CA ALA A 238 -13.29 4.35 1.79
C ALA A 238 -11.77 4.12 1.99
N THR A 239 -11.02 3.87 0.91
CA THR A 239 -9.58 3.55 0.97
C THR A 239 -8.72 4.55 1.77
N PRO A 240 -8.80 5.89 1.57
CA PRO A 240 -7.92 6.82 2.28
C PRO A 240 -8.23 6.92 3.78
N LEU A 241 -9.52 6.83 4.14
CA LEU A 241 -9.97 6.94 5.53
C LEU A 241 -9.59 5.69 6.32
N CYS A 242 -9.72 4.50 5.72
CA CYS A 242 -9.30 3.25 6.32
C CYS A 242 -7.78 3.20 6.56
N CYS A 243 -6.95 3.63 5.60
CA CYS A 243 -5.49 3.68 5.78
C CYS A 243 -5.07 4.66 6.90
N ALA A 244 -5.84 5.73 7.15
CA ALA A 244 -5.61 6.63 8.28
C ALA A 244 -6.06 6.02 9.63
N LEU A 245 -7.20 5.31 9.63
CA LEU A 245 -7.80 4.68 10.80
C LEU A 245 -6.91 3.58 11.39
N PHE A 246 -6.19 2.82 10.56
CA PHE A 246 -5.33 1.75 11.02
C PHE A 246 -3.88 2.22 11.17
N PRO A 247 -3.28 2.20 12.37
CA PRO A 247 -1.87 2.51 12.54
C PRO A 247 -1.01 1.45 11.84
N GLN A 248 0.02 1.90 11.10
CA GLN A 248 0.97 1.05 10.41
C GLN A 248 1.82 0.22 11.38
N LYS A 249 2.19 0.77 12.54
CA LYS A 249 2.86 0.03 13.61
C LYS A 249 1.84 -0.69 14.51
N SER A 250 2.13 -1.94 14.86
CA SER A 250 1.45 -2.71 15.91
C SER A 250 2.46 -3.20 16.93
N SER A 251 1.97 -3.61 18.09
CA SER A 251 2.74 -4.36 19.07
C SER A 251 2.30 -5.82 19.16
N ILE A 252 3.21 -6.69 19.59
CA ILE A 252 2.97 -8.09 19.91
C ILE A 252 3.79 -8.47 21.14
N HIS A 253 3.20 -9.25 22.04
CA HIS A 253 3.89 -9.75 23.22
C HIS A 253 4.89 -10.84 22.82
N VAL A 254 6.08 -10.84 23.43
CA VAL A 254 7.19 -11.76 23.11
C VAL A 254 6.76 -13.22 23.25
N THR A 255 5.88 -13.54 24.21
CA THR A 255 5.31 -14.90 24.39
C THR A 255 4.44 -15.39 23.23
N ARG A 256 4.16 -14.58 22.21
CA ARG A 256 3.49 -14.99 20.98
C ARG A 256 4.44 -15.17 19.79
N LEU A 257 5.72 -14.82 19.93
CA LEU A 257 6.73 -14.95 18.88
C LEU A 257 7.25 -16.39 18.74
N GLU A 258 8.08 -16.65 17.75
CA GLU A 258 8.78 -17.92 17.56
C GLU A 258 9.73 -18.21 18.74
N PRO A 259 9.85 -19.46 19.23
CA PRO A 259 10.67 -19.78 20.41
C PRO A 259 12.13 -19.32 20.28
N GLU A 260 12.75 -19.49 19.11
CA GLU A 260 14.12 -19.05 18.84
C GLU A 260 14.28 -17.53 18.97
N LEU A 261 13.31 -16.77 18.44
CA LEU A 261 13.29 -15.31 18.54
C LEU A 261 13.06 -14.84 19.97
N ARG A 262 12.25 -15.54 20.75
CA ARG A 262 12.07 -15.24 22.19
C ARG A 262 13.39 -15.38 22.95
N THR A 263 14.11 -16.46 22.69
CA THR A 263 15.42 -16.70 23.33
C THR A 263 16.40 -15.59 22.97
N GLN A 264 16.48 -15.21 21.68
CA GLN A 264 17.34 -14.10 21.24
C GLN A 264 16.98 -12.77 21.90
N ILE A 265 15.69 -12.45 21.99
CA ILE A 265 15.23 -11.20 22.63
C ILE A 265 15.57 -11.20 24.12
N HIS A 266 15.32 -12.31 24.83
CA HIS A 266 15.63 -12.41 26.25
C HIS A 266 17.14 -12.44 26.54
N GLU A 267 17.96 -12.99 25.63
CA GLU A 267 19.42 -12.92 25.72
C GLU A 267 19.93 -11.48 25.57
N GLN A 268 19.31 -10.69 24.69
CA GLN A 268 19.67 -9.28 24.50
C GLN A 268 19.17 -8.40 25.65
N ASN A 269 17.91 -8.56 26.04
CA ASN A 269 17.31 -7.84 27.14
C ASN A 269 16.09 -8.60 27.72
N PRO A 270 16.22 -9.20 28.91
CA PRO A 270 15.15 -9.95 29.56
C PRO A 270 13.91 -9.11 29.92
N SER A 271 14.04 -7.78 29.96
CA SER A 271 12.93 -6.88 30.31
C SER A 271 11.98 -6.56 29.15
N ILE A 272 12.34 -6.95 27.92
CA ILE A 272 11.48 -6.73 26.75
C ILE A 272 10.33 -7.74 26.75
N GLU A 273 9.14 -7.29 27.14
CA GLU A 273 7.91 -8.10 27.10
C GLU A 273 7.12 -7.88 25.80
N VAL A 274 7.31 -6.73 25.14
CA VAL A 274 6.54 -6.30 23.97
C VAL A 274 7.47 -5.80 22.88
N VAL A 275 7.21 -6.21 21.64
CA VAL A 275 7.92 -5.74 20.44
C VAL A 275 6.96 -5.15 19.43
N PHE A 276 7.47 -4.33 18.52
CA PHE A 276 6.72 -3.59 17.52
C PHE A 276 7.03 -4.08 16.11
N TYR A 277 6.04 -4.03 15.21
CA TYR A 277 6.22 -4.40 13.80
C TYR A 277 5.38 -3.50 12.90
N ASN A 278 5.81 -3.35 11.64
CA ASN A 278 5.02 -2.66 10.62
C ASN A 278 4.09 -3.65 9.91
N LYS A 279 2.79 -3.34 9.86
CA LYS A 279 1.75 -4.15 9.22
C LYS A 279 1.81 -4.08 7.69
N GLY A 280 2.42 -3.05 7.11
CA GLY A 280 2.43 -2.80 5.66
C GLY A 280 1.04 -2.50 5.12
N LEU A 281 0.53 -1.29 5.39
CA LEU A 281 -0.72 -0.75 4.82
C LEU A 281 -0.46 -0.03 3.51
#